data_AF-A0A7G8GUH4-F1
#
_entry.id   AF-A0A7G8GUH4-F1
#
_cell.length_a   1.000
_cell.length_b   1.000
_cell.length_c   1.000
_cell.angle_alpha   90.00
_cell.angle_beta   90.00
_cell.angle_gamma   90.00
#
_symmetry.space_group_name_H-M   'P 1'
#
loop_
_entity.id
_entity.type
_entity.pdbx_description
1 polymer ?
#
loop_
_entity_poly.entity_id
_entity_poly.type
_entity_poly.pdbx_seq_one_letter_code
_entity_poly.pdbx_strand_id
1 'polypeptide(L)'
;MPVVVQDRLEPTDFSPEELKLLQRRFGVHGPQTQLAQLFTSGVDQLKPLRASTLDRLRELKPVILRQAAAHQVNPMLITAVLFDEIQHSKPGESLPFIAHSGLVKTHGPAQISVSELIHQNRLPANPTQDEITWARNQLLDPEMNITLLAAKFQRLKLALGLPESLMLQASRSYLDAKAIATLTYLHNGKLDYPARVLGYMQDPELHGLIYGCRQPNPDITV
;
A
#
# COMPACT_ATOMS: atom_id res chain seq x y z
N MET A 1 13.11 39.39 -18.90
CA MET A 1 12.45 38.11 -19.27
C MET A 1 13.48 37.00 -19.12
N PRO A 2 13.16 35.81 -18.58
CA PRO A 2 11.94 35.38 -17.91
C PRO A 2 12.17 34.94 -16.44
N VAL A 3 11.08 34.88 -15.68
CA VAL A 3 11.00 34.27 -14.34
C VAL A 3 11.11 32.76 -14.51
N VAL A 4 12.18 32.16 -14.01
CA VAL A 4 12.31 30.71 -13.87
C VAL A 4 12.06 30.37 -12.41
N VAL A 5 10.79 30.20 -12.06
CA VAL A 5 10.37 29.39 -10.91
C VAL A 5 9.21 28.55 -11.40
N GLN A 6 9.50 27.52 -12.19
CA GLN A 6 8.66 26.33 -12.16
C GLN A 6 9.02 25.63 -10.87
N ASP A 7 8.32 26.00 -9.78
CA ASP A 7 8.27 25.17 -8.58
C ASP A 7 7.93 23.76 -9.06
N ARG A 8 8.91 22.85 -9.01
CA ARG A 8 8.62 21.43 -9.01
C ARG A 8 7.93 21.19 -7.69
N LEU A 9 6.61 21.38 -7.68
CA LEU A 9 5.77 20.92 -6.58
C LEU A 9 6.16 19.46 -6.34
N GLU A 10 6.45 19.08 -5.10
CA GLU A 10 6.70 17.67 -4.80
C GLU A 10 5.35 16.93 -4.88
N PRO A 11 5.28 15.72 -5.46
CA PRO A 11 4.02 14.99 -5.60
C PRO A 11 3.34 14.68 -4.25
N THR A 12 4.11 14.74 -3.17
CA THR A 12 3.67 14.47 -1.79
C THR A 12 3.21 15.72 -1.06
N ASP A 13 3.34 16.90 -1.65
CA ASP A 13 2.86 18.14 -1.06
C ASP A 13 1.36 18.24 -1.30
N PHE A 14 0.59 18.18 -0.22
CA PHE A 14 -0.86 18.36 -0.25
C PHE A 14 -1.23 19.74 0.27
N SER A 15 -1.99 20.50 -0.52
CA SER A 15 -2.51 21.78 -0.03
C SER A 15 -3.61 21.55 1.03
N PRO A 16 -3.84 22.51 1.93
CA PRO A 16 -4.95 22.43 2.88
C PRO A 16 -6.32 22.22 2.21
N GLU A 17 -6.54 22.85 1.05
CA GLU A 17 -7.78 22.72 0.27
C GLU A 17 -7.94 21.32 -0.30
N GLU A 18 -6.85 20.73 -0.80
CA GLU A 18 -6.83 19.36 -1.30
C GLU A 18 -7.17 18.37 -0.17
N LEU A 19 -6.53 18.51 0.99
CA LEU A 19 -6.82 17.65 2.15
C LEU A 19 -8.27 17.78 2.61
N LYS A 20 -8.82 19.00 2.64
CA LYS A 20 -10.23 19.24 2.97
C LYS A 20 -11.17 18.56 1.97
N LEU A 21 -10.85 18.60 0.67
CA LEU A 21 -11.62 17.91 -0.37
C LEU A 21 -11.56 16.38 -0.19
N LEU A 22 -10.36 15.84 0.03
CA LEU A 22 -10.15 14.40 0.24
C LEU A 22 -10.87 13.90 1.49
N GLN A 23 -10.79 14.65 2.60
CA GLN A 23 -11.52 14.34 3.83
C GLN A 23 -13.04 14.36 3.60
N ARG A 24 -13.56 15.36 2.90
CA ARG A 24 -15.00 15.47 2.61
C ARG A 24 -15.50 14.32 1.73
N ARG A 25 -14.72 13.91 0.73
CA ARG A 25 -15.12 12.92 -0.28
C ARG A 25 -14.91 11.48 0.16
N PHE A 26 -13.86 11.23 0.94
CA PHE A 26 -13.42 9.86 1.28
C PHE A 26 -13.41 9.59 2.79
N GLY A 27 -13.68 10.58 3.63
CA GLY A 27 -13.74 10.41 5.09
C GLY A 27 -12.38 10.12 5.75
N VAL A 28 -11.27 10.42 5.07
CA VAL A 28 -9.93 10.18 5.63
C VAL A 28 -9.75 11.03 6.88
N HIS A 29 -9.43 10.39 8.01
CA HIS A 29 -9.10 11.11 9.22
C HIS A 29 -7.85 11.96 8.94
N GLY A 30 -7.95 13.27 9.13
CA GLY A 30 -6.81 14.18 9.12
C GLY A 30 -5.72 13.73 10.11
N PRO A 31 -4.54 14.36 10.06
CA PRO A 31 -3.33 13.88 10.72
C PRO A 31 -3.60 13.43 12.15
N GLN A 32 -3.21 12.19 12.44
CA GLN A 32 -3.23 11.60 13.76
C GLN A 32 -2.58 12.58 14.76
N THR A 33 -3.28 12.88 15.86
CA THR A 33 -2.85 13.79 16.93
C THR A 33 -1.35 13.68 17.26
N GLN A 34 -0.69 14.83 17.50
CA GLN A 34 0.76 15.00 17.75
C GLN A 34 1.40 13.99 18.72
N LEU A 35 0.63 13.38 19.62
CA LEU A 35 1.10 12.32 20.53
C LEU A 35 1.47 11.00 19.83
N ALA A 36 0.97 10.73 18.61
CA ALA A 36 1.33 9.55 17.83
C ALA A 36 2.63 9.73 17.01
N GLN A 37 3.06 10.97 16.77
CA GLN A 37 4.30 11.30 16.04
C GLN A 37 5.55 11.17 16.93
N LEU A 38 5.38 11.15 18.25
CA LEU A 38 6.49 10.96 19.20
C LEU A 38 6.99 9.50 19.31
N PHE A 39 6.32 8.55 18.64
CA PHE A 39 6.77 7.15 18.60
C PHE A 39 7.49 6.75 17.30
N THR A 40 7.60 7.63 16.32
CA THR A 40 8.26 7.37 15.03
C THR A 40 9.75 7.74 14.99
N SER A 41 10.36 8.06 16.14
CA SER A 41 11.81 8.21 16.26
C SER A 41 12.41 7.02 16.99
N GLY A 42 12.85 6.03 16.21
CA GLY A 42 13.82 5.04 16.69
C GLY A 42 13.44 3.60 16.44
N VAL A 43 13.58 3.14 15.19
CA VAL A 43 14.27 1.87 14.89
C VAL A 43 14.87 2.00 13.49
N ASP A 44 15.99 2.72 13.38
CA ASP A 44 16.83 2.58 12.20
C ASP A 44 17.77 1.38 12.41
N GLN A 45 17.98 0.62 11.33
CA GLN A 45 18.94 -0.47 11.15
C GLN A 45 18.58 -1.86 11.71
N LEU A 46 17.72 -2.57 10.99
CA LEU A 46 17.77 -4.04 10.94
C LEU A 46 17.82 -4.51 9.48
N LYS A 47 19.01 -4.54 8.87
CA LYS A 47 19.26 -5.30 7.62
C LYS A 47 18.63 -6.71 7.61
N PRO A 48 18.60 -7.49 8.70
CA PRO A 48 17.88 -8.77 8.71
C PRO A 48 16.37 -8.65 8.44
N LEU A 49 15.73 -7.56 8.89
CA LEU A 49 14.30 -7.31 8.63
C LEU A 49 14.04 -7.00 7.16
N ARG A 50 14.93 -6.22 6.52
CA ARG A 50 14.84 -5.93 5.08
C ARG A 50 15.00 -7.21 4.23
N ALA A 51 16.01 -8.04 4.52
CA ALA A 51 16.22 -9.28 3.78
C ALA A 51 15.01 -10.24 3.88
N SER A 52 14.50 -10.43 5.10
CA SER A 52 13.29 -11.23 5.34
C SER A 52 12.06 -10.66 4.62
N THR A 53 11.91 -9.32 4.58
CA THR A 53 10.83 -8.67 3.85
C THR A 53 10.93 -8.95 2.35
N LEU A 54 12.13 -8.86 1.77
CA LEU A 54 12.37 -9.15 0.35
C LEU A 54 12.09 -10.62 0.01
N ASP A 55 12.47 -11.55 0.89
CA ASP A 55 12.19 -12.97 0.70
C ASP A 55 10.69 -13.24 0.67
N ARG A 56 9.94 -12.66 1.62
CA ARG A 56 8.48 -12.75 1.66
C ARG A 56 7.82 -12.13 0.42
N LEU A 57 8.30 -10.97 -0.04
CA LEU A 57 7.81 -10.36 -1.28
C LEU A 57 8.13 -11.21 -2.51
N ARG A 58 9.23 -11.97 -2.50
CA ARG A 58 9.60 -12.86 -3.61
C ARG A 58 8.63 -14.02 -3.74
N GLU A 59 8.18 -14.58 -2.63
CA GLU A 59 7.13 -15.61 -2.59
C GLU A 59 5.81 -15.06 -3.14
N LEU A 60 5.49 -13.80 -2.81
CA LEU A 60 4.24 -13.15 -3.21
C LEU A 60 4.26 -12.55 -4.63
N LYS A 61 5.44 -12.50 -5.28
CA LYS A 61 5.63 -11.90 -6.62
C LYS A 61 4.59 -12.38 -7.66
N PRO A 62 4.30 -13.69 -7.81
CA PRO A 62 3.33 -14.14 -8.82
C PRO A 62 1.93 -13.55 -8.59
N VAL A 63 1.54 -13.42 -7.32
CA VAL A 63 0.24 -12.89 -6.92
C VAL A 63 0.18 -11.39 -7.11
N ILE A 64 1.25 -10.67 -6.73
CA ILE A 64 1.39 -9.23 -6.98
C ILE A 64 1.22 -8.93 -8.47
N LEU A 65 1.95 -9.64 -9.34
CA LEU A 65 1.89 -9.42 -10.79
C LEU A 65 0.51 -9.73 -11.37
N ARG A 66 -0.10 -10.85 -10.95
CA ARG A 66 -1.44 -11.26 -11.39
C ARG A 66 -2.50 -10.23 -11.01
N GLN A 67 -2.50 -9.77 -9.76
CA GLN A 67 -3.49 -8.81 -9.27
C GLN A 67 -3.24 -7.40 -9.80
N ALA A 68 -1.98 -6.98 -9.95
CA ALA A 68 -1.61 -5.72 -10.60
C ALA A 68 -2.18 -5.64 -12.02
N ALA A 69 -1.99 -6.69 -12.81
CA ALA A 69 -2.51 -6.77 -14.18
C ALA A 69 -4.04 -6.78 -14.22
N ALA A 70 -4.69 -7.60 -13.37
CA ALA A 70 -6.15 -7.71 -13.32
C ALA A 70 -6.83 -6.38 -12.97
N HIS A 71 -6.21 -5.57 -12.11
CA HIS A 71 -6.79 -4.32 -11.61
C HIS A 71 -6.23 -3.05 -12.27
N GLN A 72 -5.33 -3.19 -13.26
CA GLN A 72 -4.63 -2.06 -13.89
C GLN A 72 -3.97 -1.13 -12.86
N VAL A 73 -3.30 -1.73 -11.89
CA VAL A 73 -2.54 -1.07 -10.82
C VAL A 73 -1.06 -1.36 -11.02
N ASN A 74 -0.20 -0.37 -10.76
CA ASN A 74 1.24 -0.54 -10.87
C ASN A 74 1.74 -1.59 -9.86
N PRO A 75 2.43 -2.67 -10.28
CA PRO A 75 2.92 -3.68 -9.35
C PRO A 75 3.92 -3.09 -8.33
N MET A 76 4.71 -2.07 -8.71
CA MET A 76 5.60 -1.39 -7.76
C MET A 76 4.86 -0.65 -6.66
N LEU A 77 3.66 -0.12 -6.92
CA LEU A 77 2.84 0.51 -5.88
C LEU A 77 2.40 -0.53 -4.83
N ILE A 78 1.91 -1.68 -5.30
CA ILE A 78 1.51 -2.79 -4.42
C ILE A 78 2.73 -3.26 -3.61
N THR A 79 3.86 -3.49 -4.27
CA THR A 79 5.10 -3.95 -3.62
C THR A 79 5.63 -2.95 -2.60
N ALA A 80 5.65 -1.66 -2.92
CA ALA A 80 6.13 -0.61 -2.02
C ALA A 80 5.28 -0.47 -0.76
N VAL A 81 3.97 -0.60 -0.88
CA VAL A 81 3.04 -0.63 0.26
C VAL A 81 3.31 -1.85 1.13
N LEU A 82 3.32 -3.06 0.55
CA LEU A 82 3.60 -4.29 1.30
C LEU A 82 4.97 -4.24 1.99
N PHE A 83 5.96 -3.63 1.34
CA PHE A 83 7.29 -3.46 1.92
C PHE A 83 7.27 -2.56 3.16
N ASP A 84 6.65 -1.37 3.09
CA ASP A 84 6.50 -0.47 4.24
C ASP A 84 5.76 -1.17 5.38
N GLU A 85 4.63 -1.82 5.08
CA GLU A 85 3.80 -2.47 6.09
C GLU A 85 4.51 -3.67 6.75
N ILE A 86 5.21 -4.52 5.99
CA ILE A 86 5.97 -5.65 6.57
C ILE A 86 7.13 -5.15 7.43
N GLN A 87 7.83 -4.07 7.01
CA GLN A 87 8.92 -3.51 7.80
C GLN A 87 8.46 -2.84 9.10
N HIS A 88 7.29 -2.21 9.10
CA HIS A 88 6.76 -1.51 10.27
C HIS A 88 5.74 -2.33 11.06
N SER A 89 5.50 -3.58 10.66
CA SER A 89 4.65 -4.53 11.39
C SER A 89 5.18 -4.72 12.81
N LYS A 90 4.36 -4.43 13.82
CA LYS A 90 4.77 -4.71 15.20
C LYS A 90 4.83 -6.22 15.44
N PRO A 91 5.81 -6.73 16.20
CA PRO A 91 5.86 -8.14 16.56
C PRO A 91 4.53 -8.60 17.18
N GLY A 92 3.87 -9.58 16.56
CA GLY A 92 2.62 -10.18 17.05
C GLY A 92 1.33 -9.75 16.35
N GLU A 93 1.31 -8.70 15.53
CA GLU A 93 0.08 -8.25 14.82
C GLU A 93 -0.50 -9.30 13.85
N SER A 94 0.31 -10.25 13.39
CA SER A 94 -0.10 -11.38 12.54
C SER A 94 -0.63 -12.60 13.33
N LEU A 95 -0.65 -12.55 14.66
CA LEU A 95 -1.13 -13.67 15.48
C LEU A 95 -2.67 -13.72 15.47
N PRO A 96 -3.28 -14.88 15.18
CA PRO A 96 -4.73 -15.02 15.06
C PRO A 96 -5.51 -14.47 16.26
N PHE A 97 -5.03 -14.62 17.49
CA PHE A 97 -5.76 -14.12 18.67
C PHE A 97 -5.80 -12.58 18.76
N ILE A 98 -4.82 -11.85 18.22
CA ILE A 98 -4.82 -10.38 18.18
C ILE A 98 -5.81 -9.87 17.14
N ALA A 99 -5.90 -10.54 15.98
CA ALA A 99 -6.89 -10.26 14.94
C ALA A 99 -8.35 -10.33 15.46
N HIS A 100 -8.61 -11.21 16.43
CA HIS A 100 -9.93 -11.42 17.04
C HIS A 100 -10.21 -10.53 18.26
N SER A 101 -9.20 -9.84 18.80
CA SER A 101 -9.32 -9.00 20.01
C SER A 101 -10.06 -7.67 19.78
N GLY A 102 -10.21 -7.25 18.53
CA GLY A 102 -10.82 -5.96 18.17
C GLY A 102 -9.95 -4.73 18.45
N LEU A 103 -8.74 -4.91 19.02
CA LEU A 103 -7.79 -3.82 19.32
C LEU A 103 -7.02 -3.33 18.09
N VAL A 104 -6.99 -4.12 17.01
CA VAL A 104 -6.35 -3.77 15.74
C VAL A 104 -7.42 -3.80 14.66
N LYS A 105 -7.61 -2.66 13.97
CA LYS A 105 -8.69 -2.43 12.99
C LYS A 105 -8.33 -2.87 11.57
N THR A 106 -7.06 -3.17 11.34
CA THR A 106 -6.43 -3.48 10.06
C THR A 106 -5.60 -4.74 10.19
N HIS A 107 -5.62 -5.61 9.18
CA HIS A 107 -5.12 -6.97 9.30
C HIS A 107 -4.24 -7.33 8.11
N GLY A 108 -3.25 -8.19 8.35
CA GLY A 108 -2.38 -8.73 7.32
C GLY A 108 -1.31 -7.75 6.80
N PRO A 109 -0.47 -8.19 5.84
CA PRO A 109 0.67 -7.41 5.34
C PRO A 109 0.29 -6.15 4.57
N ALA A 110 -0.99 -5.96 4.22
CA ALA A 110 -1.48 -4.75 3.56
C ALA A 110 -2.35 -3.88 4.49
N GLN A 111 -2.41 -4.22 5.78
CA GLN A 111 -3.21 -3.52 6.81
C GLN A 111 -4.62 -3.19 6.31
N ILE A 112 -5.30 -4.19 5.74
CA ILE A 112 -6.65 -4.01 5.19
C ILE A 112 -7.68 -4.19 6.31
N SER A 113 -8.64 -3.26 6.40
CA SER A 113 -9.74 -3.34 7.36
C SER A 113 -10.91 -4.17 6.84
N VAL A 114 -11.72 -4.72 7.75
CA VAL A 114 -12.98 -5.42 7.42
C VAL A 114 -13.92 -4.53 6.58
N SER A 115 -13.93 -3.23 6.81
CA SER A 115 -14.73 -2.28 6.03
C SER A 115 -14.36 -2.25 4.55
N GLU A 116 -13.13 -2.59 4.17
CA GLU A 116 -12.77 -2.67 2.75
C GLU A 116 -13.45 -3.87 2.06
N LEU A 117 -13.72 -4.97 2.78
CA LEU A 117 -14.52 -6.06 2.22
C LEU A 117 -15.97 -5.61 1.96
N ILE A 118 -16.52 -4.72 2.78
CA ILE A 118 -17.83 -4.10 2.53
C ILE A 118 -17.78 -3.22 1.29
N HIS A 119 -16.78 -2.34 1.17
CA HIS A 119 -16.61 -1.48 -0.01
C HIS A 119 -16.45 -2.25 -1.33
N GLN A 120 -15.97 -3.49 -1.25
CA GLN A 120 -15.78 -4.38 -2.40
C GLN A 120 -16.92 -5.40 -2.57
N ASN A 121 -18.04 -5.23 -1.86
CA ASN A 121 -19.22 -6.11 -1.90
C ASN A 121 -18.91 -7.58 -1.54
N ARG A 122 -17.86 -7.82 -0.76
CA ARG A 122 -17.50 -9.14 -0.20
C ARG A 122 -18.11 -9.39 1.17
N LEU A 123 -18.69 -8.35 1.78
CA LEU A 123 -19.49 -8.40 3.00
C LEU A 123 -20.72 -7.49 2.84
N PRO A 124 -21.83 -7.78 3.53
CA PRO A 124 -22.97 -6.87 3.58
C PRO A 124 -22.61 -5.59 4.34
N ALA A 125 -23.39 -4.51 4.11
CA ALA A 125 -23.18 -3.21 4.76
C ALA A 125 -23.22 -3.26 6.29
N ASN A 126 -24.00 -4.19 6.85
CA ASN A 126 -24.12 -4.45 8.28
C ASN A 126 -23.80 -5.94 8.54
N PRO A 127 -22.51 -6.31 8.61
CA PRO A 127 -22.13 -7.71 8.80
C PRO A 127 -22.41 -8.20 10.21
N THR A 128 -22.82 -9.46 10.31
CA THR A 128 -22.94 -10.21 11.56
C THR A 128 -21.57 -10.48 12.18
N GLN A 129 -21.53 -10.87 13.46
CA GLN A 129 -20.26 -11.20 14.13
C GLN A 129 -19.53 -12.39 13.50
N ASP A 130 -20.28 -13.37 12.98
CA ASP A 130 -19.71 -14.53 12.28
C ASP A 130 -19.08 -14.10 10.95
N GLU A 131 -19.72 -13.20 10.21
CA GLU A 131 -19.18 -12.62 8.98
C GLU A 131 -17.93 -11.76 9.25
N ILE A 132 -17.91 -11.00 10.36
CA ILE A 132 -16.72 -10.24 10.79
C ILE A 132 -15.57 -11.19 11.14
N THR A 133 -15.86 -12.29 11.82
CA THR A 133 -14.87 -13.31 12.18
C THR A 133 -14.31 -14.00 10.94
N TRP A 134 -15.18 -14.39 10.02
CA TRP A 134 -14.78 -14.92 8.72
C TRP A 134 -13.89 -13.92 7.97
N ALA A 135 -14.27 -12.65 7.91
CA ALA A 135 -13.50 -11.60 7.25
C ALA A 135 -12.10 -11.45 7.84
N ARG A 136 -11.97 -11.48 9.17
CA ARG A 136 -10.67 -11.43 9.86
C ARG A 136 -9.79 -12.62 9.48
N ASN A 137 -10.35 -13.82 9.38
CA ASN A 137 -9.61 -14.99 8.93
C ASN A 137 -9.14 -14.86 7.48
N GLN A 138 -9.98 -14.35 6.59
CA GLN A 138 -9.59 -14.07 5.20
C GLN A 138 -8.46 -13.02 5.13
N LEU A 139 -8.44 -12.04 6.03
CA LEU A 139 -7.39 -11.03 6.12
C LEU A 139 -6.08 -11.55 6.72
N LEU A 140 -6.00 -12.79 7.19
CA LEU A 140 -4.72 -13.43 7.54
C LEU A 140 -4.02 -14.03 6.33
N ASP A 141 -4.75 -14.31 5.24
CA ASP A 141 -4.18 -14.81 3.99
C ASP A 141 -3.44 -13.68 3.22
N PRO A 142 -2.13 -13.81 2.99
CA PRO A 142 -1.36 -12.84 2.21
C PRO A 142 -1.87 -12.67 0.77
N GLU A 143 -2.35 -13.73 0.10
CA GLU A 143 -2.86 -13.61 -1.26
C GLU A 143 -4.16 -12.80 -1.32
N MET A 144 -5.06 -13.07 -0.38
CA MET A 144 -6.29 -12.29 -0.22
C MET A 144 -5.98 -10.82 0.08
N ASN A 145 -5.00 -10.53 0.94
CA ASN A 145 -4.57 -9.16 1.23
C ASN A 145 -4.13 -8.41 -0.01
N ILE A 146 -3.29 -9.03 -0.84
CA ILE A 146 -2.81 -8.43 -2.10
C ILE A 146 -3.98 -8.18 -3.05
N THR A 147 -4.90 -9.13 -3.14
CA THR A 147 -6.10 -9.03 -3.98
C THR A 147 -6.98 -7.84 -3.53
N LEU A 148 -7.24 -7.73 -2.23
CA LEU A 148 -8.02 -6.63 -1.66
C LEU A 148 -7.30 -5.28 -1.83
N LEU A 149 -5.98 -5.24 -1.69
CA LEU A 149 -5.17 -4.03 -1.87
C LEU A 149 -5.21 -3.52 -3.32
N ALA A 150 -5.02 -4.41 -4.29
CA ALA A 150 -5.08 -4.07 -5.71
C ALA A 150 -6.48 -3.55 -6.09
N ALA A 151 -7.53 -4.23 -5.65
CA ALA A 151 -8.92 -3.80 -5.84
C ALA A 151 -9.22 -2.46 -5.15
N LYS A 152 -8.71 -2.24 -3.93
CA LYS A 152 -8.83 -0.95 -3.21
C LYS A 152 -8.21 0.18 -4.04
N PHE A 153 -7.01 0.00 -4.58
CA PHE A 153 -6.37 1.02 -5.41
C PHE A 153 -7.13 1.29 -6.70
N GLN A 154 -7.63 0.26 -7.38
CA GLN A 154 -8.47 0.46 -8.56
C GLN A 154 -9.74 1.24 -8.21
N ARG A 155 -10.45 0.86 -7.14
CA ARG A 155 -11.66 1.54 -6.66
C ARG A 155 -11.39 3.00 -6.33
N LEU A 156 -10.31 3.30 -5.60
CA LEU A 156 -9.92 4.67 -5.26
C LEU A 156 -9.49 5.47 -6.50
N LYS A 157 -8.79 4.85 -7.45
CA LYS A 157 -8.42 5.46 -8.75
C LYS A 157 -9.67 5.91 -9.50
N LEU A 158 -10.65 5.03 -9.65
CA LEU A 158 -11.94 5.34 -10.28
C LEU A 158 -12.71 6.41 -9.50
N ALA A 159 -12.74 6.30 -8.17
CA ALA A 159 -13.40 7.26 -7.32
C ALA A 159 -12.72 8.64 -7.32
N LEU A 160 -11.46 8.76 -7.74
CA LEU A 160 -10.78 10.04 -8.00
C LEU A 160 -11.09 10.61 -9.39
N GLY A 161 -11.75 9.85 -10.26
CA GLY A 161 -12.02 10.23 -11.65
C GLY A 161 -10.87 9.94 -12.61
N LEU A 162 -9.90 9.11 -12.21
CA LEU A 162 -8.77 8.72 -13.05
C LEU A 162 -9.18 7.59 -14.01
N PRO A 163 -8.57 7.50 -15.21
CA PRO A 163 -8.96 6.50 -16.20
C PRO A 163 -8.74 5.06 -15.71
N GLU A 164 -9.72 4.20 -15.97
CA GLU A 164 -9.70 2.80 -15.56
C GLU A 164 -8.52 2.02 -16.18
N SER A 165 -8.33 2.19 -17.48
CA SER A 165 -7.30 1.49 -18.28
C SER A 165 -5.90 2.05 -18.10
N LEU A 166 -5.75 3.22 -17.45
CA LEU A 166 -4.44 3.82 -17.23
C LEU A 166 -3.78 3.23 -15.99
N MET A 167 -2.65 2.56 -16.20
CA MET A 167 -1.74 2.21 -15.11
C MET A 167 -0.85 3.42 -14.80
N LEU A 168 -0.98 3.96 -13.58
CA LEU A 168 -0.20 5.11 -13.13
C LEU A 168 1.28 4.75 -12.99
N GLN A 169 2.16 5.62 -13.48
CA GLN A 169 3.62 5.43 -13.42
C GLN A 169 4.29 6.67 -12.82
N ALA A 170 4.78 6.55 -11.58
CA ALA A 170 5.41 7.68 -10.87
C ALA A 170 6.60 8.29 -11.63
N SER A 171 7.33 7.47 -12.40
CA SER A 171 8.47 7.93 -13.22
C SER A 171 8.06 8.59 -14.55
N ARG A 172 6.80 8.46 -14.97
CA ARG A 172 6.32 8.96 -16.26
C ARG A 172 5.93 10.43 -16.21
N SER A 173 5.26 10.86 -15.15
CA SER A 173 4.77 12.23 -15.04
C SER A 173 4.57 12.65 -13.59
N TYR A 174 4.65 13.96 -13.35
CA TYR A 174 4.29 14.55 -12.05
C TYR A 174 2.84 14.20 -11.65
N LEU A 175 1.90 14.24 -12.60
CA LEU A 175 0.49 13.95 -12.35
C LEU A 175 0.27 12.50 -11.92
N ASP A 176 0.97 11.55 -12.54
CA ASP A 176 0.93 10.14 -12.15
C ASP A 176 1.52 9.95 -10.75
N ALA A 177 2.65 10.60 -10.46
CA ALA A 177 3.26 10.56 -9.13
C ALA A 177 2.32 11.16 -8.06
N LYS A 178 1.65 12.28 -8.36
CA LYS A 178 0.70 12.95 -7.46
C LYS A 178 -0.56 12.09 -7.25
N ALA A 179 -1.05 11.45 -8.31
CA ALA A 179 -2.15 10.50 -8.22
C ALA A 179 -1.79 9.30 -7.34
N ILE A 180 -0.58 8.73 -7.51
CA ILE A 180 -0.07 7.66 -6.67
C ILE A 180 0.06 8.11 -5.20
N ALA A 181 0.62 9.30 -4.96
CA ALA A 181 0.71 9.87 -3.62
C ALA A 181 -0.67 10.06 -2.96
N THR A 182 -1.66 10.48 -3.75
CA THR A 182 -3.04 10.61 -3.27
C THR A 182 -3.64 9.25 -2.92
N LEU A 183 -3.44 8.24 -3.76
CA LEU A 183 -3.91 6.88 -3.50
C LEU A 183 -3.31 6.29 -2.22
N THR A 184 -2.02 6.49 -1.98
CA THR A 184 -1.32 6.00 -0.78
C THR A 184 -1.74 6.77 0.47
N TYR A 185 -1.97 8.09 0.36
CA TYR A 185 -2.57 8.88 1.41
C TYR A 185 -3.99 8.38 1.76
N LEU A 186 -4.85 8.15 0.76
CA LEU A 186 -6.19 7.59 0.99
C LEU A 186 -6.15 6.15 1.56
N HIS A 187 -5.06 5.41 1.30
CA HIS A 187 -4.88 4.08 1.85
C HIS A 187 -4.54 4.10 3.34
N ASN A 188 -3.60 4.95 3.77
CA ASN A 188 -3.01 4.93 5.12
C ASN A 188 -3.46 6.09 6.03
N GLY A 189 -3.78 7.25 5.46
CA GLY A 189 -4.24 8.45 6.16
C GLY A 189 -3.14 9.36 6.72
N LYS A 190 -1.87 8.94 6.69
CA LYS A 190 -0.73 9.73 7.17
C LYS A 190 -0.04 10.49 6.02
N LEU A 191 0.36 11.74 6.26
CA LEU A 191 0.95 12.63 5.24
C LEU A 191 2.40 12.27 4.85
N ASP A 192 3.13 11.60 5.74
CA ASP A 192 4.49 11.11 5.50
C ASP A 192 4.53 9.79 4.72
N TYR A 193 3.43 9.04 4.71
CA TYR A 193 3.33 7.73 4.06
C TYR A 193 3.53 7.79 2.53
N PRO A 194 2.92 8.74 1.78
CA PRO A 194 3.15 8.88 0.34
C PRO A 194 4.61 9.01 -0.07
N ALA A 195 5.40 9.78 0.69
CA ALA A 195 6.82 9.98 0.41
C ALA A 195 7.62 8.69 0.55
N ARG A 196 7.36 7.90 1.61
CA ARG A 196 8.01 6.60 1.78
C ARG A 196 7.65 5.64 0.65
N VAL A 197 6.38 5.53 0.29
CA VAL A 197 5.93 4.65 -0.78
C VAL A 197 6.56 5.05 -2.12
N LEU A 198 6.56 6.34 -2.47
CA LEU A 198 7.22 6.80 -3.70
C LEU A 198 8.74 6.54 -3.67
N GLY A 199 9.38 6.66 -2.52
CA GLY A 199 10.77 6.28 -2.32
C GLY A 199 11.02 4.79 -2.58
N TYR A 200 10.21 3.90 -1.99
CA TYR A 200 10.31 2.45 -2.23
C TYR A 200 9.98 2.07 -3.68
N MET A 201 9.09 2.80 -4.36
CA MET A 201 8.84 2.59 -5.79
C MET A 201 10.05 2.89 -6.68
N GLN A 202 11.11 3.52 -6.15
CA GLN A 202 12.38 3.76 -6.84
C GLN A 202 13.50 2.81 -6.35
N ASP A 203 13.20 1.92 -5.39
CA ASP A 203 14.20 1.03 -4.79
C ASP A 203 14.70 -0.03 -5.80
N PRO A 204 16.02 -0.07 -6.10
CA PRO A 204 16.55 -0.99 -7.09
C PRO A 204 16.35 -2.47 -6.77
N GLU A 205 16.35 -2.87 -5.49
CA GLU A 205 16.15 -4.27 -5.10
C GLU A 205 14.69 -4.67 -5.30
N LEU A 206 13.73 -3.78 -5.03
CA LEU A 206 12.31 -4.01 -5.31
C LEU A 206 12.03 -4.06 -6.82
N HIS A 207 12.67 -3.19 -7.61
CA HIS A 207 12.62 -3.28 -9.07
C HIS A 207 13.18 -4.60 -9.58
N GLY A 208 14.34 -5.02 -9.09
CA GLY A 208 14.95 -6.31 -9.42
C GLY A 208 14.07 -7.49 -9.02
N LEU A 209 13.39 -7.40 -7.86
CA LEU A 209 12.43 -8.41 -7.41
C LEU A 209 11.25 -8.50 -8.38
N ILE A 210 10.63 -7.39 -8.75
CA ILE A 210 9.39 -7.38 -9.54
C ILE A 210 9.64 -7.64 -11.02
N TYR A 211 10.61 -6.94 -11.62
CA TYR A 211 10.86 -6.99 -13.06
C TYR A 211 12.01 -7.91 -13.47
N GLY A 212 12.87 -8.33 -12.53
CA GLY A 212 13.95 -9.25 -12.83
C GLY A 212 13.45 -10.65 -13.17
N CYS A 213 14.09 -11.27 -14.16
CA CYS A 213 13.95 -12.70 -14.46
C CYS A 213 15.08 -13.46 -13.74
N ARG A 214 14.76 -14.48 -12.94
CA ARG A 214 15.78 -15.48 -12.56
C ARG A 214 16.08 -16.30 -13.81
N GLN A 215 17.27 -16.14 -14.38
CA GLN A 215 17.77 -17.17 -15.28
C GLN A 215 18.02 -18.43 -14.43
N PRO A 216 17.48 -19.61 -14.81
CA PRO A 216 17.90 -20.84 -14.20
C PRO A 216 19.42 -20.95 -14.39
N ASN A 217 20.14 -21.18 -13.30
CA ASN A 217 21.57 -21.44 -13.35
C ASN A 217 21.75 -22.67 -14.25
N PRO A 218 22.46 -22.60 -15.39
CA PRO A 218 22.74 -23.81 -16.14
C PRO A 218 23.54 -24.70 -15.21
N ASP A 219 23.00 -25.87 -14.88
CA ASP A 219 23.72 -26.89 -14.14
C ASP A 219 25.08 -27.08 -14.84
N ILE A 220 26.14 -26.68 -14.15
CA ILE A 220 27.49 -27.01 -14.57
C ILE A 220 27.65 -28.49 -14.24
N THR A 221 27.26 -29.34 -15.17
CA THR A 221 27.70 -30.73 -15.20
C THR A 221 29.20 -30.71 -15.50
N VAL A 222 30.00 -30.95 -14.45
CA VAL A 222 31.43 -31.31 -14.57
C VAL A 222 31.54 -32.79 -14.90
#